data_AF-A0A9E8SJC7-F1
#
_entry.id   AF-A0A9E8SJC7-F1
#
_cell.length_a   1.000
_cell.length_b   1.000
_cell.length_c   1.000
_cell.angle_alpha   90.00
_cell.angle_beta   90.00
_cell.angle_gamma   90.00
#
_symmetry.space_group_name_H-M   'P 1'
#
loop_
_entity.id
_entity.type
_entity.pdbx_description
1 polymer ?
#
loop_
_entity_poly.entity_id
_entity_poly.type
_entity_poly.pdbx_seq_one_letter_code
_entity_poly.pdbx_strand_id
1 'polypeptide(L)' 'MKKFASVAEAFEWWCKSIYPNLAPDIKKGKFTSAWKDFTYQQGISEKRMREILTEFGNVDVQTIVTFTPK' A
#
# COMPACT_ATOMS: atom_id res chain seq x y z
N MET A 1 5.17 -10.09 11.48
CA MET A 1 3.81 -9.86 10.94
C MET A 1 3.39 -8.45 11.36
N LYS A 2 3.14 -7.53 10.42
CA LYS A 2 2.60 -6.19 10.72
C LYS A 2 1.12 -6.16 10.37
N LYS A 3 0.32 -5.58 11.25
CA LYS A 3 -1.10 -5.32 11.01
C LYS A 3 -1.29 -3.82 10.83
N PHE A 4 -2.10 -3.45 9.85
CA PHE A 4 -2.47 -2.08 9.54
C PHE A 4 -3.99 -1.99 9.60
N ALA A 5 -4.57 -0.84 9.99
CA ALA A 5 -6.02 -0.71 10.06
C ALA A 5 -6.63 -0.52 8.66
N SER A 6 -5.82 -0.18 7.65
CA SER A 6 -6.27 0.00 6.27
C SER A 6 -5.18 -0.28 5.25
N VAL A 7 -5.58 -0.50 3.99
CA VAL A 7 -4.65 -0.64 2.85
C VAL A 7 -3.77 0.60 2.71
N ALA A 8 -4.34 1.79 2.91
CA ALA A 8 -3.62 3.06 2.83
C ALA A 8 -2.49 3.17 3.88
N GLU A 9 -2.71 2.73 5.12
CA GLU A 9 -1.67 2.68 6.14
C GLU A 9 -0.55 1.68 5.78
N ALA A 10 -0.93 0.50 5.28
CA ALA A 10 0.04 -0.47 4.79
C ALA A 10 0.88 0.11 3.64
N PHE A 11 0.24 0.86 2.75
CA PHE A 11 0.88 1.53 1.63
C PHE A 11 1.81 2.65 2.08
N GLU A 12 1.41 3.45 3.07
CA GLU A 12 2.27 4.46 3.67
C GLU A 12 3.53 3.84 4.28
N TRP A 13 3.37 2.73 5.00
CA TRP A 13 4.51 1.98 5.53
C TRP A 13 5.42 1.47 4.41
N TRP A 14 4.87 0.95 3.32
CA TRP A 14 5.64 0.54 2.15
C TRP A 14 6.43 1.71 1.55
N CYS A 15 5.79 2.89 1.38
CA CYS A 15 6.44 4.10 0.87
C CYS A 15 7.61 4.57 1.76
N LYS A 16 7.53 4.38 3.08
CA LYS A 16 8.56 4.83 4.04
C LYS A 16 9.65 3.78 4.32
N SER A 17 9.31 2.49 4.27
CA SER A 17 10.22 1.40 4.69
C SER A 17 10.77 0.56 3.54
N ILE A 18 9.94 0.29 2.53
CA ILE A 18 10.29 -0.61 1.43
C ILE A 18 10.77 0.19 0.23
N TYR A 19 9.94 1.12 -0.28
CA TYR A 19 10.22 1.91 -1.47
C TYR A 19 11.62 2.56 -1.48
N PRO A 20 12.11 3.27 -0.44
CA PRO A 20 13.45 3.87 -0.46
C PRO A 20 14.58 2.83 -0.55
N ASN A 21 14.35 1.61 -0.06
CA ASN A 21 15.32 0.51 -0.07
C ASN A 21 15.28 -0.32 -1.35
N LEU A 22 14.32 -0.08 -2.25
CA LEU A 22 14.27 -0.78 -3.53
C LEU A 22 15.45 -0.39 -4.43
N ALA A 23 15.98 -1.37 -5.16
CA ALA A 23 16.97 -1.13 -6.18
C ALA A 23 16.41 -0.18 -7.26
N PRO A 24 17.24 0.71 -7.83
CA PRO A 24 16.80 1.68 -8.84
C PRO A 24 16.19 1.03 -10.08
N ASP A 25 16.54 -0.22 -10.38
CA ASP A 25 15.96 -0.96 -11.50
C ASP A 25 14.51 -1.42 -11.21
N ILE A 26 14.22 -1.79 -9.97
CA ILE A 26 12.87 -2.18 -9.52
C ILE A 26 11.99 -0.95 -9.26
N LYS A 27 12.56 0.18 -8.83
CA LYS A 27 11.78 1.41 -8.56
C LYS A 27 11.01 1.91 -9.80
N LYS A 28 11.45 1.58 -11.01
CA LYS A 28 10.91 2.12 -12.27
C LYS A 28 9.44 1.72 -12.53
N GLY A 29 8.76 2.54 -13.33
CA GLY A 29 7.42 2.24 -13.85
C GLY A 29 6.32 2.29 -12.79
N LYS A 30 5.69 1.14 -12.53
CA LYS A 30 4.48 1.05 -11.69
C LYS A 30 4.72 1.44 -10.23
N PHE A 31 5.91 1.20 -9.70
CA PHE A 31 6.24 1.50 -8.30
C PHE A 31 6.53 3.00 -8.06
N THR A 32 7.33 3.64 -8.93
CA THR A 32 7.55 5.10 -8.86
C THR A 32 6.26 5.87 -9.05
N SER A 33 5.43 5.48 -10.03
CA SER A 33 4.15 6.15 -10.27
C SER A 33 3.20 5.99 -9.09
N ALA A 34 3.04 4.77 -8.55
CA ALA A 34 2.18 4.54 -7.39
C ALA A 34 2.67 5.27 -6.13
N TRP A 35 3.98 5.29 -5.88
CA TRP A 35 4.58 6.07 -4.79
C TRP A 35 4.30 7.56 -4.96
N LYS A 36 4.51 8.10 -6.17
CA LYS A 36 4.24 9.51 -6.48
C LYS A 36 2.74 9.83 -6.32
N ASP A 37 1.86 9.02 -6.89
CA ASP A 37 0.41 9.20 -6.81
C ASP A 37 -0.06 9.24 -5.34
N PHE A 38 0.51 8.39 -4.48
CA PHE A 38 0.23 8.37 -3.05
C PHE A 38 0.82 9.56 -2.30
N THR A 39 2.12 9.85 -2.48
CA THR A 39 2.83 10.91 -1.76
C THR A 39 2.32 12.31 -2.10
N TYR A 40 1.95 12.55 -3.36
CA TYR A 40 1.43 13.84 -3.81
C TYR A 40 -0.11 13.90 -3.81
N GLN A 41 -0.77 12.91 -3.20
CA GLN A 41 -2.24 12.85 -3.10
C GLN A 41 -2.96 13.00 -4.45
N GLN A 42 -2.37 12.50 -5.54
CA GLN A 42 -2.95 12.59 -6.90
C GLN A 42 -4.10 11.60 -7.14
N GLY A 43 -4.50 10.86 -6.11
CA GLY A 43 -5.55 9.86 -6.17
C GLY A 43 -5.02 8.52 -6.66
N ILE A 44 -4.87 7.57 -5.73
CA ILE A 44 -4.52 6.18 -6.05
C ILE A 44 -5.61 5.27 -5.47
N SER A 45 -6.11 4.35 -6.28
CA SER A 45 -7.14 3.41 -5.85
C SER A 45 -6.57 2.36 -4.91
N GLU A 46 -7.36 1.91 -3.92
CA GLU A 46 -6.97 0.82 -3.01
C GLU A 46 -6.59 -0.46 -3.75
N LYS A 47 -7.23 -0.76 -4.89
CA LYS A 47 -6.85 -1.89 -5.75
C LYS A 47 -5.38 -1.82 -6.16
N ARG A 48 -4.94 -0.66 -6.65
CA ARG A 48 -3.57 -0.43 -7.10
C ARG A 48 -2.57 -0.48 -5.94
N MET A 49 -2.97 0.01 -4.76
CA MET A 49 -2.17 -0.13 -3.54
C MET A 49 -1.97 -1.61 -3.17
N ARG A 50 -3.04 -2.41 -3.18
CA ARG A 50 -2.97 -3.86 -2.90
C ARG A 50 -2.09 -4.58 -3.91
N GLU A 51 -2.26 -4.31 -5.20
CA GLU A 51 -1.43 -4.93 -6.26
C GLU A 51 0.06 -4.71 -6.02
N ILE A 52 0.45 -3.47 -5.71
CA ILE A 52 1.84 -3.14 -5.39
C ILE A 52 2.30 -3.87 -4.12
N LEU A 53 1.50 -3.88 -3.05
CA LEU A 53 1.87 -4.53 -1.78
C LEU A 53 2.06 -6.04 -1.95
N THR A 54 1.23 -6.69 -2.76
CA THR A 54 1.30 -8.15 -3.04
C THR A 54 2.62 -8.55 -3.73
N GLU A 55 3.24 -7.66 -4.49
CA GLU A 55 4.54 -7.92 -5.14
C GLU A 55 5.70 -8.02 -4.14
N PHE A 56 5.54 -7.47 -2.93
CA PHE A 56 6.59 -7.46 -1.89
C PHE A 56 6.29 -8.40 -0.72
N GLY A 57 5.12 -9.05 -0.71
CA GLY A 57 4.75 -10.02 0.31
C GLY A 57 3.27 -10.38 0.29
N ASN A 58 2.88 -11.37 1.09
CA ASN A 58 1.47 -11.72 1.23
C ASN A 58 0.70 -10.63 1.96
N VAL A 59 -0.33 -10.10 1.29
CA VAL A 59 -1.24 -9.10 1.83
C VAL A 59 -2.56 -9.80 2.19
N ASP A 60 -2.76 -10.07 3.47
CA ASP A 60 -4.04 -10.55 3.99
C ASP A 60 -4.86 -9.33 4.45
N VAL A 61 -5.95 -9.02 3.74
CA VAL A 61 -6.84 -7.92 4.11
C VAL A 61 -8.07 -8.47 4.81
N GLN A 62 -8.15 -8.26 6.13
CA GLN A 62 -9.31 -8.62 6.93
C GLN A 62 -10.23 -7.40 7.08
N THR A 63 -11.41 -7.44 6.46
CA THR A 63 -12.43 -6.41 6.64
C THR A 63 -13.28 -6.75 7.87
N ILE A 64 -13.15 -5.95 8.94
CA ILE A 64 -13.96 -6.11 10.15
C ILE A 64 -15.15 -5.16 10.05
N VAL A 65 -16.36 -5.71 9.92
CA VAL A 65 -17.61 -4.94 9.92
C VAL A 65 -18.27 -5.09 11.28
N THR A 66 -18.27 -4.01 12.06
CA THR A 66 -18.95 -3.96 13.36
C THR A 66 -20.25 -3.17 13.20
N PHE A 67 -21.38 -3.86 13.36
CA PHE A 67 -22.70 -3.24 13.35
C PHE A 67 -23.33 -3.41 14.73
N THR A 68 -23.67 -2.30 15.37
CA THR A 68 -24.35 -2.29 16.68
C THR A 68 -25.74 -1.69 16.51
N PRO A 69 -26.81 -2.50 16.47
CA PRO A 69 -28.17 -2.00 16.50
C PRO A 69 -28.53 -1.42 17.87
N LYS A 70 -29.52 -0.52 17.91
CA LYS A 70 -30.13 -0.03 19.16
C LYS A 70 -31.07 -1.07 19.76
#